data_AF-I3DBR4-F1
#
_entry.id   AF-I3DBR4-F1
#
_cell.length_a   1.000
_cell.length_b   1.000
_cell.length_c   1.000
_cell.angle_alpha   90.00
_cell.angle_beta   90.00
_cell.angle_gamma   90.00
#
_symmetry.space_group_name_H-M   'P 1'
#
loop_
_entity.id
_entity.type
_entity.pdbx_description
1 polymer ?
#
loop_
_entity_poly.entity_id
_entity_poly.type
_entity_poly.pdbx_seq_one_letter_code
_entity_poly.pdbx_strand_id
1 'polypeptide(L)'
;MKTTLSYIALFTAACFTQQALAAENEKLEKLENIVVTATGTVQELKVAPASISVVNQKALQSKPVNNLVDALQDVPGVNIGGTGPNKQDVSIRGLPADYTLFMVNGRRQNTRESRPKW
;
A
#
# COMPACT_ATOMS: atom_id res chain seq x y z
N MET A 1 34.18 10.76 -50.64
CA MET A 1 34.03 11.28 -49.26
C MET A 1 32.60 11.72 -48.90
N LYS A 2 31.60 11.63 -49.81
CA LYS A 2 30.23 12.12 -49.55
C LYS A 2 29.30 11.03 -48.96
N THR A 3 29.61 9.76 -49.19
CA THR A 3 28.79 8.60 -48.79
C THR A 3 29.05 8.13 -47.36
N THR A 4 30.24 8.39 -46.81
CA THR A 4 30.59 8.08 -45.40
C THR A 4 29.88 9.01 -44.42
N LEU A 5 29.64 10.26 -44.81
CA LEU A 5 28.89 11.24 -44.01
C LEU A 5 27.42 10.82 -43.82
N SER A 6 26.83 10.16 -44.82
CA SER A 6 25.43 9.71 -44.78
C SER A 6 25.20 8.56 -43.81
N TYR A 7 26.18 7.66 -43.63
CA TYR A 7 26.06 6.53 -42.70
C TYR A 7 26.14 6.95 -41.23
N ILE A 8 26.90 8.01 -40.92
CA ILE A 8 27.01 8.55 -39.56
C ILE A 8 25.68 9.19 -39.12
N ALA A 9 24.98 9.87 -40.02
CA ALA A 9 23.66 10.45 -39.75
C ALA A 9 22.58 9.39 -39.50
N LEU A 10 22.70 8.22 -40.15
CA LEU A 10 21.77 7.11 -39.92
C LEU A 10 21.99 6.44 -38.55
N PHE A 11 23.24 6.42 -38.08
CA PHE A 11 23.60 5.82 -36.79
C PHE A 11 23.20 6.71 -35.59
N THR A 12 23.27 8.03 -35.73
CA THR A 12 22.84 8.96 -34.66
C THR A 12 21.32 9.00 -34.50
N ALA A 13 20.55 8.84 -35.58
CA ALA A 13 19.09 8.79 -35.51
C ALA A 13 18.56 7.57 -34.72
N ALA A 14 19.22 6.41 -34.82
CA ALA A 14 18.83 5.19 -34.10
C ALA A 14 19.02 5.30 -32.57
N CYS A 15 19.97 6.13 -32.13
CA CYS A 15 20.27 6.32 -30.70
C CYS A 15 19.23 7.22 -30.01
N PHE A 16 18.66 8.19 -30.74
CA PHE A 16 17.59 9.06 -30.21
C PHE A 16 16.27 8.31 -30.00
N THR A 17 15.95 7.31 -30.84
CA THR A 17 14.73 6.50 -30.68
C THR A 17 14.75 5.61 -29.43
N GLN A 18 15.93 5.22 -28.93
CA GLN A 18 16.05 4.37 -27.74
C GLN A 18 15.79 5.11 -26.42
N GLN A 19 16.05 6.43 -26.36
CA GLN A 19 15.80 7.22 -25.14
C GLN A 19 14.31 7.47 -24.89
N ALA A 20 13.50 7.57 -25.95
CA ALA A 20 12.06 7.79 -25.83
C ALA A 20 11.32 6.58 -25.22
N LEU A 21 11.74 5.35 -25.54
CA LEU A 21 11.11 4.12 -25.03
C LEU A 21 11.50 3.82 -23.56
N ALA A 22 12.66 4.30 -23.10
CA ALA A 22 13.11 4.14 -21.72
C ALA A 22 12.32 5.03 -20.74
N ALA A 23 11.92 6.24 -21.17
CA ALA A 23 11.16 7.18 -20.34
C ALA A 23 9.70 6.73 -20.08
N GLU A 24 9.11 5.94 -20.98
CA GLU A 24 7.74 5.42 -20.82
C GLU A 24 7.67 4.29 -19.78
N ASN A 25 8.73 3.49 -19.64
CA ASN A 25 8.79 2.40 -18.66
C ASN A 25 8.89 2.89 -17.21
N GLU A 26 9.53 4.03 -16.93
CA GLU A 26 9.56 4.61 -15.58
C GLU A 26 8.16 5.03 -15.08
N LYS A 27 7.25 5.38 -16.00
CA LYS A 27 5.90 5.84 -15.63
C LYS A 27 4.99 4.69 -15.20
N LEU A 28 5.25 3.47 -15.67
CA LEU A 28 4.49 2.27 -15.31
C LEU A 28 4.82 1.74 -13.90
N GLU A 29 6.02 2.00 -13.38
CA GLU A 29 6.38 1.58 -12.01
C GLU A 29 5.72 2.44 -10.91
N LYS A 30 5.32 3.67 -11.23
CA LYS A 30 4.48 4.50 -10.35
C LYS A 30 3.00 4.23 -10.61
N LEU A 31 2.56 3.00 -10.35
CA LEU A 31 1.12 2.77 -10.18
C LEU A 31 0.64 3.64 -9.01
N GLU A 32 -0.31 4.53 -9.28
CA GLU A 32 -0.98 5.31 -8.25
C GLU A 32 -1.66 4.35 -7.27
N ASN A 33 -1.43 4.57 -5.97
CA ASN A 33 -2.04 3.75 -4.93
C ASN A 33 -3.54 4.04 -4.90
N ILE A 34 -4.30 3.09 -5.45
CA ILE A 34 -5.76 3.09 -5.45
C ILE A 34 -6.26 2.42 -4.17
N VAL A 35 -7.21 3.06 -3.48
CA VAL A 35 -7.90 2.47 -2.33
C VAL A 35 -9.40 2.41 -2.61
N VAL A 36 -9.99 1.25 -2.29
CA VAL A 36 -11.43 0.99 -2.43
C VAL A 36 -12.09 0.81 -1.05
N THR A 37 -11.34 0.30 -0.06
CA THR A 37 -11.87 -0.09 1.25
C THR A 37 -12.41 1.06 2.09
N ALA A 38 -11.85 2.27 1.97
CA ALA A 38 -12.23 3.41 2.80
C ALA A 38 -13.38 4.24 2.20
N THR A 39 -13.48 4.30 0.87
CA THR A 39 -14.45 5.17 0.18
C THR A 39 -15.60 4.38 -0.47
N GLY A 40 -15.48 3.05 -0.60
CA GLY A 40 -16.45 2.21 -1.33
C GLY A 40 -16.43 2.40 -2.85
N THR A 41 -15.64 3.35 -3.36
CA THR A 41 -15.35 3.61 -4.77
C THR A 41 -13.85 3.73 -4.95
N VAL A 42 -13.34 3.42 -6.14
CA VAL A 42 -11.93 3.57 -6.53
C VAL A 42 -11.50 5.04 -6.36
N GLN A 43 -10.60 5.32 -5.42
CA GLN A 43 -10.05 6.65 -5.22
C GLN A 43 -8.54 6.61 -4.96
N GLU A 44 -7.83 7.62 -5.45
CA GLU A 44 -6.41 7.83 -5.15
C GLU A 44 -6.21 8.18 -3.67
N LEU A 45 -5.15 7.67 -3.05
CA LEU A 45 -4.78 7.98 -1.66
C LEU A 45 -4.69 9.48 -1.36
N LYS A 46 -4.26 10.30 -2.32
CA LYS A 46 -4.06 11.74 -2.15
C LYS A 46 -5.37 12.51 -1.95
N VAL A 47 -6.47 12.02 -2.51
CA VAL A 47 -7.79 12.71 -2.53
C VAL A 47 -8.75 12.09 -1.51
N ALA A 48 -8.29 11.12 -0.72
CA ALA A 48 -9.13 10.41 0.23
C ALA A 48 -9.72 11.37 1.30
N PRO A 49 -11.04 11.32 1.57
CA PRO A 49 -11.72 12.24 2.49
C PRO A 49 -11.41 11.96 3.98
N ALA A 50 -10.82 10.81 4.29
CA ALA A 50 -10.38 10.42 5.62
C ALA A 50 -8.92 9.96 5.58
N SER A 51 -8.28 9.92 6.74
CA SER A 51 -6.91 9.43 6.86
C SER A 51 -6.86 7.92 6.62
N ILE A 52 -6.05 7.52 5.64
CA ILE A 52 -5.84 6.12 5.26
C ILE A 52 -4.35 5.84 5.34
N SER A 53 -4.00 4.69 5.91
CA SER A 53 -2.65 4.12 5.82
C SER A 53 -2.73 2.78 5.10
N VAL A 54 -1.80 2.54 4.18
CA VAL A 54 -1.73 1.30 3.40
C VAL A 54 -0.43 0.59 3.71
N VAL A 55 -0.55 -0.64 4.22
CA VAL A 55 0.58 -1.52 4.45
C VAL A 55 0.69 -2.48 3.27
N ASN A 56 1.71 -2.28 2.44
CA ASN A 56 1.92 -3.05 1.22
C ASN A 56 2.58 -4.41 1.50
N GLN A 57 2.37 -5.38 0.60
CA GLN A 57 2.98 -6.71 0.70
C GLN A 57 4.52 -6.64 0.80
N LYS A 58 5.17 -5.78 0.03
CA LYS A 58 6.64 -5.58 0.09
C LYS A 58 7.11 -5.11 1.47
N ALA A 59 6.32 -4.29 2.15
CA ALA A 59 6.62 -3.83 3.51
C ALA A 59 6.43 -4.94 4.55
N LEU A 60 5.48 -5.86 4.32
CA LEU A 60 5.30 -7.05 5.16
C LEU A 60 6.39 -8.10 4.94
N GLN A 61 6.92 -8.22 3.72
CA GLN A 61 7.98 -9.19 3.41
C GLN A 61 9.36 -8.76 3.92
N SER A 62 9.59 -7.47 4.11
CA SER A 62 10.88 -6.96 4.59
C SER A 62 11.09 -7.15 6.09
N LYS A 63 10.05 -7.51 6.83
CA LYS A 63 10.08 -7.72 8.29
C LYS A 63 9.48 -9.08 8.64
N PRO A 64 9.94 -9.75 9.71
CA PRO A 64 9.28 -10.95 10.20
C PRO A 64 7.96 -10.57 10.90
N VAL A 65 6.88 -10.50 10.11
CA VAL A 65 5.53 -10.21 10.59
C VAL A 65 4.80 -11.53 10.81
N ASN A 66 4.45 -11.84 12.07
CA ASN A 66 3.73 -13.09 12.40
C ASN A 66 2.25 -12.85 12.67
N ASN A 67 1.93 -11.69 13.25
CA ASN A 67 0.56 -11.33 13.63
C ASN A 67 0.14 -9.98 13.05
N LEU A 68 -1.17 -9.72 13.04
CA LEU A 68 -1.74 -8.44 12.62
C LEU A 68 -1.17 -7.26 13.43
N VAL A 69 -0.88 -7.48 14.70
CA VAL A 69 -0.26 -6.47 15.56
C VAL A 69 1.11 -6.04 15.06
N ASP A 70 1.95 -7.00 14.65
CA ASP A 70 3.28 -6.71 14.12
C ASP A 70 3.21 -5.89 12.83
N ALA A 71 2.19 -6.13 12.02
CA ALA A 71 1.94 -5.38 10.79
C ALA A 71 1.50 -3.92 11.04
N LEU A 72 0.87 -3.65 12.19
CA LEU A 72 0.24 -2.36 12.50
C LEU A 72 1.10 -1.44 13.39
N GLN A 73 2.19 -1.95 13.95
CA GLN A 73 3.07 -1.17 14.85
C GLN A 73 3.67 0.08 14.20
N ASP A 74 3.95 0.05 12.90
CA ASP A 74 4.53 1.18 12.17
C ASP A 74 3.48 2.24 11.75
N VAL A 75 2.19 1.99 11.99
CA VAL A 75 1.11 2.87 11.53
C VAL A 75 0.87 3.99 12.55
N PRO A 76 0.97 5.27 12.15
CA PRO A 76 0.78 6.38 13.08
C PRO A 76 -0.65 6.45 13.60
N GLY A 77 -0.80 6.71 14.90
CA GLY A 77 -2.11 6.84 15.55
C GLY A 77 -2.81 5.50 15.79
N VAL A 78 -2.15 4.37 15.56
CA VAL A 78 -2.58 3.05 15.99
C VAL A 78 -1.81 2.69 17.26
N ASN A 79 -2.53 2.33 18.31
CA ASN A 79 -1.95 1.85 19.55
C ASN A 79 -2.49 0.45 19.86
N ILE A 80 -1.60 -0.43 20.30
CA ILE A 80 -1.88 -1.83 20.51
C ILE A 80 -1.77 -2.08 22.01
N GLY A 81 -2.91 -2.36 22.64
CA GLY A 81 -2.99 -2.67 24.06
C GLY A 81 -3.46 -4.10 24.26
N GLY A 82 -3.08 -4.77 25.35
CA GLY A 82 -3.58 -6.12 25.62
C GLY A 82 -2.71 -6.94 26.56
N THR A 83 -3.32 -7.93 27.21
CA THR A 83 -2.67 -8.82 28.19
C THR A 83 -2.34 -10.17 27.55
N GLY A 84 -1.44 -10.15 26.56
CA GLY A 84 -0.81 -11.36 26.01
C GLY A 84 -0.91 -11.54 24.49
N PRO A 85 -0.20 -12.53 23.92
CA PRO A 85 0.02 -12.70 22.48
C PRO A 85 -1.26 -12.99 21.66
N ASN A 86 -2.32 -13.51 22.30
CA ASN A 86 -3.62 -13.80 21.65
C ASN A 86 -4.75 -12.88 22.13
N LYS A 87 -4.45 -11.86 22.93
CA LYS A 87 -5.43 -10.92 23.49
C LYS A 87 -4.94 -9.49 23.30
N GLN A 88 -4.77 -9.11 22.03
CA GLN A 88 -4.34 -7.77 21.64
C GLN A 88 -5.54 -7.01 21.08
N ASP A 89 -5.83 -5.87 21.69
CA ASP A 89 -6.82 -4.89 21.30
C ASP A 89 -6.15 -3.76 20.52
N VAL A 90 -6.72 -3.44 19.36
CA VAL A 90 -6.25 -2.34 18.51
C VAL A 90 -7.11 -1.11 18.79
N SER A 91 -6.45 -0.06 19.27
CA SER A 91 -7.03 1.27 19.48
C SER A 91 -6.54 2.22 18.38
N ILE A 92 -7.47 2.97 17.79
CA ILE A 92 -7.15 3.93 16.72
C ILE A 92 -7.49 5.32 17.24
N ARG A 93 -6.49 6.22 17.26
CA ARG A 93 -6.64 7.61 17.73
C ARG A 93 -7.24 7.71 19.15
N GLY A 94 -6.84 6.79 20.04
CA GLY A 94 -7.32 6.74 21.43
C GLY A 94 -8.71 6.11 21.62
N LEU A 95 -9.40 5.73 20.54
CA LEU A 95 -10.67 5.00 20.65
C LEU A 95 -10.41 3.53 21.00
N PRO A 96 -11.11 2.95 22.00
CA PRO A 96 -10.91 1.57 22.40
C PRO A 96 -11.42 0.61 21.32
N ALA A 97 -10.99 -0.65 21.40
CA ALA A 97 -11.24 -1.66 20.38
C ALA A 97 -12.72 -2.04 20.16
N ASP A 98 -13.65 -1.58 21.00
CA ASP A 98 -15.09 -1.66 20.74
C ASP A 98 -15.54 -0.80 19.54
N TYR A 99 -14.78 0.25 19.24
CA TYR A 99 -15.03 1.17 18.12
C TYR A 99 -14.15 0.87 16.89
N THR A 100 -13.39 -0.22 16.94
CA THR A 100 -12.52 -0.67 15.83
C THR A 100 -13.24 -1.76 15.03
N LEU A 101 -13.44 -1.52 13.73
CA LEU A 101 -14.03 -2.48 12.80
C LEU A 101 -12.92 -3.20 12.02
N PHE A 102 -12.88 -4.53 12.12
CA PHE A 102 -12.04 -5.36 11.27
C PHE A 102 -12.81 -5.85 10.06
N MET A 103 -12.15 -5.83 8.90
CA MET A 103 -12.74 -6.22 7.63
C MET A 103 -11.75 -7.04 6.83
N VAL A 104 -12.20 -8.17 6.28
CA VAL A 104 -11.43 -8.99 5.35
C VAL A 104 -12.19 -8.99 4.03
N ASN A 105 -11.55 -8.53 2.96
CA ASN A 105 -12.12 -8.47 1.61
C ASN A 105 -13.51 -7.81 1.57
N GLY A 106 -13.69 -6.67 2.26
CA GLY A 106 -14.98 -5.97 2.30
C GLY A 106 -16.00 -6.53 3.30
N ARG A 107 -15.72 -7.66 3.97
CA ARG A 107 -16.64 -8.31 4.91
C ARG A 107 -16.22 -8.11 6.36
N ARG A 108 -17.14 -7.61 7.18
CA ARG A 108 -16.93 -7.42 8.62
C ARG A 108 -16.53 -8.74 9.29
N GLN A 109 -15.42 -8.71 10.00
CA GLN A 109 -15.02 -9.79 10.90
C GLN A 109 -15.56 -9.48 12.28
N ASN A 110 -16.25 -10.46 12.88
CA ASN A 110 -16.75 -10.31 14.23
C ASN A 110 -15.65 -10.73 15.21
N THR A 111 -14.99 -9.75 15.82
CA THR A 111 -13.88 -10.00 16.75
C THR A 111 -14.35 -10.06 18.22
N ARG A 112 -15.60 -9.66 18.52
CA ARG A 112 -16.07 -9.48 19.91
C ARG A 112 -17.28 -10.31 20.32
N GLU A 113 -18.12 -10.78 19.40
CA GLU A 113 -19.33 -11.54 19.80
C GLU A 113 -19.14 -13.05 19.96
N SER A 114 -17.99 -13.62 19.56
CA SER A 114 -17.72 -15.04 19.84
C SER A 114 -17.33 -15.29 21.30
N ARG A 115 -17.16 -14.25 22.12
CA ARG A 115 -16.81 -14.39 23.53
C ARG A 115 -18.09 -14.40 24.39
N PRO A 116 -18.51 -15.54 24.96
CA PRO A 116 -19.57 -15.54 25.96
C PRO A 116 -19.11 -14.65 27.13
N LYS A 117 -19.96 -13.67 27.48
CA LYS A 117 -19.87 -13.00 28.78
C LYS A 117 -20.40 -14.00 29.81
N TRP A 118 -19.49 -14.60 30.55
CA TRP A 118 -19.81 -15.15 31.86
C TRP A 118 -19.52 -14.08 32.90
#